data_AF-A0AA88GNW7-F1
#
_entry.id   AF-A0AA88GNW7-F1
#
_cell.length_a   1.000
_cell.length_b   1.000
_cell.length_c   1.000
_cell.angle_alpha   90.00
_cell.angle_beta   90.00
_cell.angle_gamma   90.00
#
_symmetry.space_group_name_H-M   'P 1'
#
loop_
_entity.id
_entity.type
_entity.pdbx_description
1 polymer ?
#
loop_
_entity_poly.entity_id
_entity_poly.type
_entity_poly.pdbx_seq_one_letter_code
_entity_poly.pdbx_strand_id
1 'polypeptide(L)'
;MSYLGLVADLAMIVGPCVGYMDQIRTIRNKRSSGGFSKFISLILLVANILRCFFRYYKEFDNVLLYQSILMIGCQLVLIFVCIKYPSSETGSIFTHPIKSFWNWSDFLSYFIFLVIFTVCTSVISFIFHPILQDLYTEMIGTVALFTEAILAVPQVIRNWQTGSADGLSWILVGTFFLGDSYKTVYFYLKNQPFQFVLCGSFQLFIDFVLAFQMLRDQSKKKQQPRGGLLGY
;
A
#
# COMPACT_ATOMS: atom_id res chain seq x y z
N MET A 1 22.87 -21.86 -7.48
CA MET A 1 22.01 -20.68 -7.74
C MET A 1 22.47 -20.04 -9.04
N SER A 2 21.62 -19.98 -10.06
CA SER A 2 21.94 -19.21 -11.27
C SER A 2 21.90 -17.71 -10.94
N TYR A 3 22.81 -16.91 -11.49
CA TYR A 3 22.80 -15.45 -11.31
C TYR A 3 21.44 -14.83 -11.64
N LEU A 4 20.74 -15.39 -12.63
CA LEU A 4 19.41 -14.97 -13.04
C LEU A 4 18.36 -15.15 -11.93
N GLY A 5 18.41 -16.25 -11.18
CA GLY A 5 17.50 -16.49 -10.05
C GLY A 5 17.73 -15.50 -8.91
N LEU A 6 18.99 -15.25 -8.55
CA LEU A 6 19.31 -14.27 -7.50
C LEU A 6 18.84 -12.85 -7.86
N VAL A 7 18.97 -12.45 -9.13
CA VAL A 7 18.47 -11.15 -9.60
C VAL A 7 16.94 -11.10 -9.54
N ALA A 8 16.25 -12.18 -9.91
CA ALA A 8 14.79 -12.26 -9.83
C ALA A 8 14.29 -12.17 -8.37
N ASP A 9 14.93 -12.89 -7.44
CA ASP A 9 14.58 -12.86 -6.02
C ASP A 9 14.79 -11.47 -5.42
N LEU A 10 15.92 -10.82 -5.71
CA LEU A 10 16.19 -9.45 -5.28
C LEU A 10 15.19 -8.46 -5.87
N ALA A 11 14.84 -8.61 -7.15
CA ALA A 11 13.83 -7.77 -7.78
C ALA A 11 12.45 -7.95 -7.13
N MET A 12 12.08 -9.17 -6.76
CA MET A 12 10.83 -9.45 -6.06
C MET A 12 10.79 -8.84 -4.66
N ILE A 13 11.91 -8.87 -3.93
CA ILE A 13 12.03 -8.28 -2.59
C ILE A 13 11.99 -6.75 -2.65
N VAL A 14 12.82 -6.15 -3.51
CA VAL A 14 13.08 -4.70 -3.51
C VAL A 14 12.10 -3.92 -4.41
N GLY A 15 11.67 -4.51 -5.51
CA GLY A 15 10.84 -3.86 -6.53
C GLY A 15 9.61 -3.13 -5.95
N PRO A 16 8.80 -3.77 -5.09
CA PRO A 16 7.65 -3.12 -4.46
C PRO A 16 8.00 -1.89 -3.63
N CYS A 17 9.22 -1.81 -3.06
CA CYS A 17 9.65 -0.67 -2.24
C CYS A 17 10.08 0.54 -3.07
N VAL A 18 10.48 0.35 -4.33
CA VAL A 18 11.01 1.42 -5.19
C VAL A 18 10.01 2.57 -5.36
N GLY A 19 8.73 2.23 -5.61
CA GLY A 19 7.68 3.23 -5.75
C GLY A 19 7.49 4.07 -4.47
N TYR A 20 7.54 3.44 -3.31
CA TYR A 20 7.39 4.11 -2.02
C TYR A 20 8.61 4.97 -1.67
N MET A 21 9.82 4.56 -2.06
CA MET A 21 11.01 5.39 -1.92
C MET A 21 10.88 6.69 -2.73
N ASP A 22 10.34 6.61 -3.94
CA ASP A 22 10.08 7.82 -4.74
C ASP A 22 8.94 8.66 -4.16
N GLN A 23 7.91 8.03 -3.58
CA GLN A 23 6.87 8.75 -2.85
C GLN A 23 7.44 9.50 -1.63
N ILE A 24 8.34 8.88 -0.86
CA ILE A 24 9.07 9.54 0.24
C ILE A 24 9.84 10.76 -0.28
N ARG A 25 10.53 10.62 -1.41
CA ARG A 25 11.25 11.72 -2.06
C ARG A 25 10.31 12.84 -2.46
N THR A 26 9.16 12.51 -3.05
CA THR A 26 8.12 13.47 -3.45
C THR A 26 7.61 14.27 -2.25
N ILE A 27 7.30 13.59 -1.14
CA ILE A 27 6.83 14.24 0.10
C ILE A 27 7.91 15.16 0.69
N ARG A 28 9.18 14.70 0.71
CA ARG A 28 10.30 15.52 1.21
C ARG A 28 10.52 16.77 0.36
N ASN A 29 10.45 16.64 -0.96
CA ASN A 29 10.64 17.75 -1.89
C ASN A 29 9.49 18.77 -1.78
N LYS A 30 8.25 18.30 -1.71
CA LYS A 30 7.06 19.16 -1.58
C LYS A 30 6.84 19.68 -0.16
N ARG A 31 7.56 19.14 0.83
CA ARG A 31 7.40 19.41 2.27
C ARG A 31 5.94 19.22 2.73
N SER A 32 5.21 18.32 2.08
CA SER A 32 3.81 18.01 2.41
C SER A 32 3.46 16.58 1.98
N SER A 33 2.77 15.86 2.86
CA SER A 33 2.16 14.56 2.60
C SER A 33 0.72 14.66 2.10
N GLY A 34 0.23 15.88 1.83
CA GLY A 34 -1.14 16.14 1.40
C GLY A 34 -1.59 15.24 0.26
N GLY A 35 -0.72 14.95 -0.71
CA GLY A 35 -0.98 14.14 -1.91
C GLY A 35 -1.11 12.63 -1.71
N PHE A 36 -0.77 12.10 -0.52
CA PHE A 36 -0.68 10.67 -0.28
C PHE A 36 -1.62 10.21 0.83
N SER A 37 -2.37 9.15 0.58
CA SER A 37 -3.25 8.55 1.57
C SER A 37 -2.47 7.63 2.51
N LYS A 38 -2.35 8.02 3.79
CA LYS A 38 -1.72 7.18 4.84
C LYS A 38 -2.39 5.80 5.00
N PHE A 39 -3.63 5.65 4.55
CA PHE A 39 -4.34 4.36 4.53
C PHE A 39 -3.68 3.32 3.62
N ILE A 40 -2.95 3.73 2.57
CA ILE A 40 -2.12 2.80 1.77
C ILE A 40 -1.11 2.10 2.70
N SER A 41 -0.45 2.87 3.56
CA SER A 41 0.50 2.31 4.52
C SER A 41 -0.17 1.40 5.55
N LEU A 42 -1.38 1.73 6.04
CA LEU A 42 -2.15 0.83 6.90
C LEU A 42 -2.38 -0.53 6.23
N ILE A 43 -2.92 -0.50 5.01
CA ILE A 43 -3.26 -1.70 4.26
C ILE A 43 -2.04 -2.59 4.08
N LEU A 44 -0.90 -2.02 3.67
CA LEU A 44 0.33 -2.80 3.52
C LEU A 44 0.88 -3.32 4.83
N LEU A 45 0.85 -2.54 5.90
CA LEU A 45 1.33 -3.00 7.20
C LEU A 45 0.50 -4.19 7.68
N VAL A 46 -0.82 -4.09 7.62
CA VAL A 46 -1.75 -5.17 7.99
C VAL A 46 -1.55 -6.39 7.10
N ALA A 47 -1.55 -6.23 5.78
CA ALA A 47 -1.39 -7.33 4.84
C ALA A 47 -0.05 -8.07 5.03
N ASN A 48 1.06 -7.34 5.21
CA ASN A 48 2.38 -7.97 5.37
C ASN A 48 2.60 -8.57 6.77
N ILE A 49 1.97 -8.02 7.82
CA ILE A 49 1.95 -8.69 9.14
C ILE A 49 1.19 -10.02 9.03
N LEU A 50 0.00 -10.03 8.41
CA LEU A 50 -0.77 -11.26 8.20
C LEU A 50 0.00 -12.29 7.36
N ARG A 51 0.77 -11.86 6.35
CA ARG A 51 1.67 -12.75 5.59
C ARG A 51 2.75 -13.38 6.46
N CYS A 52 3.33 -12.64 7.41
CA CYS A 52 4.29 -13.20 8.36
C CYS A 52 3.64 -14.30 9.22
N PHE A 53 2.40 -14.12 9.69
CA PHE A 53 1.65 -15.18 10.37
C PHE A 53 1.36 -16.38 9.45
N PHE A 54 0.94 -16.12 8.20
CA PHE A 54 0.73 -17.18 7.22
C PHE A 54 1.98 -18.04 7.02
N ARG A 55 3.18 -17.42 6.94
CA ARG A 55 4.46 -18.15 6.80
C ARG A 55 4.74 -19.05 7.99
N TYR A 56 4.41 -18.58 9.19
CA TYR A 56 4.64 -19.33 10.42
C TYR A 56 3.86 -20.65 10.43
N TYR A 57 2.64 -20.65 9.88
CA TYR A 57 1.78 -21.84 9.83
C TYR A 57 1.96 -22.69 8.57
N LYS A 58 2.23 -22.07 7.43
CA LYS A 58 2.48 -22.76 6.17
C LYS A 58 3.73 -22.21 5.50
N GLU A 59 4.65 -23.12 5.25
CA GLU A 59 5.88 -22.76 4.58
C GLU A 59 5.62 -22.29 3.14
N PHE A 60 5.79 -20.99 2.86
CA PHE A 60 5.92 -20.43 1.50
C PHE A 60 7.30 -19.80 1.27
N ASP A 61 7.70 -19.55 0.02
CA ASP A 61 9.05 -19.10 -0.34
C ASP A 61 9.63 -17.98 0.58
N ASN A 62 10.86 -18.19 1.07
CA ASN A 62 11.59 -17.25 1.92
C ASN A 62 11.73 -15.85 1.27
N VAL A 63 11.74 -15.78 -0.05
CA VAL A 63 11.78 -14.52 -0.81
C VAL A 63 10.59 -13.62 -0.44
N LEU A 64 9.38 -14.18 -0.36
CA LEU A 64 8.17 -13.42 -0.02
C LEU A 64 8.15 -13.00 1.46
N LEU A 65 8.81 -13.74 2.35
CA LEU A 65 8.95 -13.35 3.75
C LEU A 65 9.87 -12.13 3.87
N TYR A 66 11.05 -12.16 3.22
CA TYR A 66 11.96 -11.02 3.20
C TYR A 66 11.32 -9.79 2.54
N GLN A 67 10.54 -9.99 1.48
CA GLN A 67 9.74 -8.95 0.84
C GLN A 67 8.73 -8.33 1.82
N SER A 68 8.03 -9.14 2.61
CA SER A 68 7.05 -8.67 3.60
C SER A 68 7.72 -7.86 4.72
N ILE A 69 8.86 -8.33 5.25
CA ILE A 69 9.63 -7.64 6.30
C ILE A 69 10.16 -6.30 5.77
N LEU A 70 10.75 -6.28 4.57
CA LEU A 70 11.25 -5.06 3.95
C LEU A 70 10.12 -4.06 3.71
N MET A 71 8.96 -4.54 3.25
CA MET A 71 7.79 -3.70 3.02
C MET A 71 7.28 -3.07 4.33
N ILE A 72 7.20 -3.82 5.43
CA ILE A 72 6.84 -3.28 6.76
C ILE A 72 7.79 -2.13 7.13
N GLY A 73 9.10 -2.35 7.02
CA GLY A 73 10.10 -1.31 7.28
C GLY A 73 9.92 -0.07 6.40
N CYS A 74 9.70 -0.26 5.09
CA CYS A 74 9.46 0.82 4.14
C CYS A 74 8.22 1.65 4.53
N GLN A 75 7.12 0.99 4.91
CA GLN A 75 5.88 1.68 5.29
C GLN A 75 6.00 2.43 6.62
N LEU A 76 6.74 1.89 7.60
CA LEU A 76 7.04 2.62 8.84
C LEU A 76 7.84 3.90 8.55
N VAL A 77 8.85 3.83 7.68
CA VAL A 77 9.62 5.01 7.25
C VAL A 77 8.72 6.01 6.52
N LEU A 78 7.84 5.54 5.64
CA LEU A 78 6.91 6.41 4.91
C LEU A 78 5.94 7.12 5.88
N ILE A 79 5.35 6.41 6.85
CA ILE A 79 4.50 7.02 7.88
C ILE A 79 5.29 8.08 8.67
N PHE A 80 6.51 7.77 9.10
CA PHE A 80 7.36 8.74 9.81
C PHE A 80 7.60 10.01 8.98
N VAL A 81 7.85 9.87 7.68
CA VAL A 81 8.01 11.02 6.76
C VAL A 81 6.70 11.79 6.58
N CYS A 82 5.56 11.10 6.48
CA CYS A 82 4.25 11.75 6.38
C CYS A 82 3.93 12.59 7.62
N ILE A 83 4.30 12.12 8.81
CA ILE A 83 4.14 12.86 10.07
C ILE A 83 5.06 14.07 10.12
N LYS A 84 6.31 13.92 9.66
CA LYS A 84 7.28 15.03 9.62
C LYS A 84 6.88 16.15 8.68
N TYR A 85 6.15 15.83 7.62
CA TYR A 85 5.64 16.77 6.62
C TYR A 85 4.12 16.63 6.49
N PRO A 86 3.34 17.08 7.48
CA PRO A 86 1.90 16.86 7.50
C PRO A 86 1.18 17.61 6.36
N SER A 87 -0.02 17.17 6.03
CA SER A 87 -0.93 17.88 5.15
C SER A 87 -1.51 19.11 5.85
N SER A 88 -1.66 20.24 5.14
CA SER A 88 -2.30 21.44 5.68
C SER A 88 -3.83 21.32 5.84
N GLU A 89 -4.44 20.25 5.32
CA GLU A 89 -5.88 19.99 5.47
C GLU A 89 -6.17 19.30 6.82
N THR A 90 -6.31 20.11 7.87
CA THR A 90 -6.86 19.70 9.17
C THR A 90 -8.38 19.60 9.07
N GLY A 91 -8.89 18.46 8.58
CA GLY A 91 -10.27 18.10 8.82
C GLY A 91 -10.50 17.88 10.32
N SER A 92 -11.52 18.53 10.90
CA SER A 92 -11.87 18.38 12.32
C SER A 92 -12.20 16.92 12.67
N ILE A 93 -11.51 16.38 13.68
CA ILE A 93 -11.66 15.01 14.22
C ILE A 93 -13.12 14.66 14.50
N PHE A 94 -13.92 15.66 14.89
CA PHE A 94 -15.31 15.48 15.33
C PHE A 94 -16.34 15.35 14.20
N THR A 95 -15.95 15.55 12.94
CA THR A 95 -16.90 15.52 11.81
C THR A 95 -16.97 14.15 11.13
N HIS A 96 -15.88 13.38 11.14
CA HIS A 96 -15.80 12.05 10.53
C HIS A 96 -14.81 11.13 11.27
N PRO A 97 -15.26 10.29 12.22
CA PRO A 97 -14.37 9.46 13.03
C PRO A 97 -13.59 8.43 12.19
N ILE A 98 -14.22 7.86 11.15
CA ILE A 98 -13.56 6.89 10.25
C ILE A 98 -12.51 7.59 9.35
N LYS A 99 -12.74 8.84 8.93
CA LYS A 99 -11.74 9.60 8.15
C LYS A 99 -10.55 10.04 9.00
N SER A 100 -10.75 10.15 10.32
CA SER A 100 -9.69 10.53 11.27
C SER A 100 -8.87 9.34 11.74
N PHE A 101 -9.40 8.11 11.60
CA PHE A 101 -8.66 6.89 11.85
C PHE A 101 -7.41 6.85 10.96
N TRP A 102 -6.27 6.43 11.53
CA TRP A 102 -4.97 6.42 10.85
C TRP A 102 -4.42 7.79 10.42
N ASN A 103 -4.94 8.90 10.94
CA ASN A 103 -4.43 10.26 10.72
C ASN A 103 -3.77 10.89 11.96
N TRP A 104 -3.10 10.09 12.79
CA TRP A 104 -2.44 10.57 14.01
C TRP A 104 -1.23 11.48 13.73
N SER A 105 -0.91 12.31 14.72
CA SER A 105 0.18 13.30 14.69
C SER A 105 1.52 12.75 15.15
N ASP A 106 1.54 11.63 15.87
CA ASP A 106 2.73 11.03 16.45
C ASP A 106 2.95 9.63 15.91
N PHE A 107 4.22 9.26 15.73
CA PHE A 107 4.61 7.95 15.20
C PHE A 107 4.27 6.82 16.18
N LEU A 108 4.27 7.11 17.48
CA LEU A 108 4.05 6.12 18.53
C LEU A 108 2.64 5.52 18.46
N SER A 109 1.61 6.31 18.20
CA SER A 109 0.23 5.84 18.01
C SER A 109 0.11 4.80 16.89
N TYR A 110 0.81 5.01 15.77
CA TYR A 110 0.88 4.04 14.68
C TYR A 110 1.56 2.74 15.12
N PHE A 111 2.69 2.85 15.80
CA PHE A 111 3.42 1.68 16.27
C PHE A 111 2.63 0.88 17.31
N ILE A 112 1.99 1.55 18.28
CA ILE A 112 1.12 0.92 19.28
C ILE A 112 -0.02 0.17 18.61
N PHE A 113 -0.70 0.77 17.62
CA PHE A 113 -1.74 0.07 16.88
C PHE A 113 -1.22 -1.22 16.23
N LEU A 114 -0.04 -1.19 15.60
CA LEU A 114 0.55 -2.37 14.97
C LEU A 114 0.91 -3.46 15.99
N VAL A 115 1.40 -3.07 17.17
CA VAL A 115 1.66 -4.01 18.27
C VAL A 115 0.36 -4.65 18.74
N ILE A 116 -0.69 -3.85 18.99
CA ILE A 116 -2.01 -4.35 19.39
C ILE A 116 -2.56 -5.30 18.32
N PHE A 117 -2.54 -4.89 17.04
CA PHE A 117 -2.99 -5.71 15.93
C PHE A 117 -2.24 -7.05 15.87
N THR A 118 -0.92 -7.02 16.04
CA THR A 118 -0.07 -8.23 16.04
C THR A 118 -0.42 -9.13 17.22
N VAL A 119 -0.56 -8.59 18.44
CA VAL A 119 -0.93 -9.36 19.64
C VAL A 119 -2.32 -9.97 19.50
N CYS A 120 -3.31 -9.20 19.04
CA CYS A 120 -4.67 -9.71 18.78
C CYS A 120 -4.65 -10.83 17.74
N THR A 121 -3.90 -10.65 16.65
CA THR A 121 -3.74 -11.68 15.61
C THR A 121 -3.08 -12.93 16.19
N SER A 122 -2.04 -12.80 17.03
CA SER A 122 -1.41 -13.92 17.72
C SER A 122 -2.38 -14.68 18.63
N VAL A 123 -3.18 -13.97 19.42
CA VAL A 123 -4.17 -14.59 20.33
C VAL A 123 -5.24 -15.34 19.54
N ILE A 124 -5.79 -14.71 18.50
CA ILE A 124 -6.76 -15.36 17.59
C ILE A 124 -6.10 -16.60 16.96
N SER A 125 -4.86 -16.47 16.48
CA SER A 125 -4.16 -17.60 15.85
C SER A 125 -3.91 -18.75 16.81
N PHE A 126 -3.52 -18.45 18.05
CA PHE A 126 -3.32 -19.45 19.09
C PHE A 126 -4.62 -20.21 19.43
N ILE A 127 -5.77 -19.53 19.44
CA ILE A 127 -7.07 -20.14 19.74
C ILE A 127 -7.61 -20.96 18.55
N PHE A 128 -7.58 -20.39 17.35
CA PHE A 128 -8.27 -20.98 16.19
C PHE A 128 -7.41 -21.98 15.41
N HIS A 129 -6.09 -21.82 15.38
CA HIS A 129 -5.21 -22.74 14.63
C HIS A 129 -5.33 -24.20 15.10
N PRO A 130 -5.35 -24.53 16.41
CA PRO A 130 -5.54 -25.91 16.86
C PRO A 130 -6.91 -26.51 16.51
N ILE A 131 -7.94 -25.66 16.36
CA ILE A 131 -9.34 -26.07 16.12
C ILE A 131 -9.59 -26.29 14.62
N LEU A 132 -9.11 -25.37 13.79
CA LEU A 132 -9.43 -25.32 12.36
C LEU A 132 -8.25 -25.76 11.45
N GLN A 133 -7.04 -25.91 12.01
CA GLN A 133 -5.84 -26.41 11.32
C GLN A 133 -5.58 -25.67 9.98
N ASP A 134 -5.54 -26.39 8.87
CA ASP A 134 -5.25 -25.85 7.54
C ASP A 134 -6.24 -24.79 7.09
N LEU A 135 -7.52 -24.92 7.47
CA LEU A 135 -8.55 -23.93 7.12
C LEU A 135 -8.20 -22.57 7.72
N TYR A 136 -7.68 -22.53 8.96
CA TYR A 136 -7.26 -21.28 9.58
C TYR A 136 -6.11 -20.62 8.83
N THR A 137 -5.12 -21.42 8.45
CA THR A 137 -3.95 -20.95 7.73
C THR A 137 -4.33 -20.37 6.36
N GLU A 138 -5.18 -21.06 5.61
CA GLU A 138 -5.70 -20.55 4.33
C GLU A 138 -6.55 -19.28 4.52
N MET A 139 -7.33 -19.17 5.60
CA MET A 139 -8.08 -17.96 5.93
C MET A 139 -7.16 -16.76 6.20
N ILE A 140 -6.09 -16.91 6.97
CA ILE A 140 -5.11 -15.82 7.18
C ILE A 140 -4.53 -15.37 5.83
N GLY A 141 -4.06 -16.32 5.02
CA GLY A 141 -3.48 -16.02 3.70
C GLY A 141 -4.46 -15.28 2.79
N THR A 142 -5.71 -15.72 2.81
CA THR A 142 -6.82 -15.12 2.04
C THR A 142 -7.15 -13.70 2.53
N VAL A 143 -7.23 -13.48 3.85
CA VAL A 143 -7.45 -12.13 4.42
C VAL A 143 -6.27 -11.20 4.09
N ALA A 144 -5.04 -11.69 4.14
CA ALA A 144 -3.87 -10.92 3.75
C ALA A 144 -3.92 -10.49 2.28
N LEU A 145 -4.31 -11.41 1.39
CA LEU A 145 -4.47 -11.14 -0.04
C LEU A 145 -5.59 -10.12 -0.31
N PHE A 146 -6.76 -10.30 0.29
CA PHE A 146 -7.87 -9.35 0.14
C PHE A 146 -7.55 -7.97 0.69
N THR A 147 -6.81 -7.91 1.80
CA THR A 147 -6.34 -6.65 2.36
C THR A 147 -5.42 -5.95 1.36
N GLU A 148 -4.46 -6.66 0.76
CA GLU A 148 -3.61 -6.07 -0.29
C GLU A 148 -4.43 -5.67 -1.53
N ALA A 149 -5.47 -6.42 -1.90
CA ALA A 149 -6.27 -6.13 -3.09
C ALA A 149 -6.92 -4.73 -3.07
N ILE A 150 -7.18 -4.17 -1.88
CA ILE A 150 -7.76 -2.83 -1.73
C ILE A 150 -6.70 -1.71 -1.62
N LEU A 151 -5.42 -2.01 -1.80
CA LEU A 151 -4.28 -1.10 -1.59
C LEU A 151 -4.46 0.30 -2.19
N ALA A 152 -4.81 0.38 -3.48
CA ALA A 152 -4.91 1.66 -4.19
C ALA A 152 -6.26 2.38 -3.97
N VAL A 153 -7.25 1.70 -3.40
CA VAL A 153 -8.62 2.23 -3.23
C VAL A 153 -8.66 3.52 -2.39
N PRO A 154 -7.99 3.61 -1.22
CA PRO A 154 -8.00 4.84 -0.44
C PRO A 154 -7.42 6.04 -1.19
N GLN A 155 -6.46 5.82 -2.08
CA GLN A 155 -5.89 6.91 -2.89
C GLN A 155 -6.86 7.36 -3.98
N VAL A 156 -7.54 6.43 -4.66
CA VAL A 156 -8.58 6.75 -5.64
C VAL A 156 -9.71 7.57 -5.00
N ILE A 157 -10.16 7.15 -3.82
CA ILE A 157 -11.19 7.88 -3.05
C ILE A 157 -10.68 9.26 -2.66
N ARG A 158 -9.44 9.37 -2.16
CA ARG A 158 -8.85 10.65 -1.77
C ARG A 158 -8.79 11.61 -2.96
N ASN A 159 -8.25 11.18 -4.08
CA ASN A 159 -8.16 11.99 -5.30
C ASN A 159 -9.53 12.45 -5.81
N TRP A 160 -10.56 11.63 -5.64
CA TRP A 160 -11.94 12.01 -5.95
C TRP A 160 -12.44 13.12 -5.03
N GLN A 161 -12.20 12.98 -3.72
CA GLN A 161 -12.64 13.95 -2.70
C GLN A 161 -11.91 15.30 -2.80
N THR A 162 -10.59 15.28 -3.02
CA THR A 162 -9.77 16.49 -3.17
C THR A 162 -9.85 17.10 -4.56
N GLY A 163 -10.37 16.37 -5.55
CA GLY A 163 -10.41 16.77 -6.95
C GLY A 163 -9.03 16.87 -7.61
N SER A 164 -7.95 16.45 -6.92
CA SER A 164 -6.58 16.52 -7.38
C SER A 164 -5.74 15.33 -6.90
N ALA A 165 -4.91 14.81 -7.81
CA ALA A 165 -3.91 13.79 -7.55
C ALA A 165 -2.50 14.39 -7.27
N ASP A 166 -2.42 15.70 -7.00
CA ASP A 166 -1.14 16.35 -6.78
C ASP A 166 -0.40 15.82 -5.55
N GLY A 167 0.89 15.55 -5.69
CA GLY A 167 1.73 15.03 -4.61
C GLY A 167 1.78 13.51 -4.53
N LEU A 168 1.04 12.81 -5.39
CA LEU A 168 1.23 11.38 -5.65
C LEU A 168 2.33 11.19 -6.71
N SER A 169 3.23 10.24 -6.47
CA SER A 169 4.31 9.88 -7.39
C SER A 169 3.80 9.07 -8.59
N TRP A 170 4.20 9.49 -9.79
CA TRP A 170 4.00 8.72 -11.02
C TRP A 170 4.78 7.40 -11.02
N ILE A 171 5.96 7.39 -10.39
CA ILE A 171 6.79 6.18 -10.27
C ILE A 171 6.08 5.18 -9.36
N LEU A 172 5.48 5.63 -8.25
CA LEU A 172 4.69 4.78 -7.36
C LEU A 172 3.55 4.09 -8.11
N VAL A 173 2.73 4.85 -8.84
CA VAL A 173 1.59 4.29 -9.59
C VAL A 173 2.07 3.37 -10.73
N GLY A 174 3.17 3.72 -11.39
CA GLY A 174 3.81 2.84 -12.38
C GLY A 174 4.26 1.51 -11.78
N THR A 175 4.83 1.52 -10.56
CA THR A 175 5.24 0.28 -9.89
C THR A 175 4.08 -0.60 -9.46
N PHE A 176 2.93 -0.02 -9.05
CA PHE A 176 1.72 -0.80 -8.77
C PHE A 176 1.23 -1.50 -10.03
N PHE A 177 1.03 -0.71 -11.10
CA PHE A 177 0.52 -1.23 -12.36
C PHE A 177 1.40 -2.35 -12.93
N LEU A 178 2.73 -2.17 -12.94
CA LEU A 178 3.66 -3.17 -13.42
C LEU A 178 3.65 -4.43 -12.54
N GLY A 179 3.66 -4.26 -11.22
CA GLY A 179 3.64 -5.36 -10.27
C GLY A 179 2.36 -6.20 -10.36
N ASP A 180 1.21 -5.54 -10.38
CA ASP A 180 -0.10 -6.22 -10.41
C ASP A 180 -0.40 -6.80 -11.79
N SER A 181 0.14 -6.22 -12.87
CA SER A 181 0.12 -6.82 -14.22
C SER A 181 0.88 -8.13 -14.24
N TYR A 182 2.12 -8.11 -13.74
CA TYR A 182 2.97 -9.29 -13.68
C TYR A 182 2.35 -10.39 -12.82
N LYS A 183 1.88 -10.06 -11.60
CA LYS A 183 1.22 -11.01 -10.69
C LYS A 183 -0.02 -11.65 -11.32
N THR A 184 -0.89 -10.85 -11.94
CA THR A 184 -2.15 -11.35 -12.50
C THR A 184 -1.90 -12.29 -13.67
N VAL A 185 -0.98 -11.95 -14.57
CA VAL A 185 -0.55 -12.83 -15.67
C VAL A 185 0.06 -14.12 -15.12
N TYR A 186 0.93 -14.02 -14.11
CA TYR A 186 1.52 -15.17 -13.45
C TYR A 186 0.46 -16.11 -12.86
N PHE A 187 -0.53 -15.58 -12.13
CA PHE A 187 -1.60 -16.37 -11.54
C PHE A 187 -2.45 -17.10 -12.57
N TYR A 188 -2.77 -16.44 -13.69
CA TYR A 188 -3.50 -17.04 -14.79
C TYR A 188 -2.69 -18.17 -15.45
N LEU A 189 -1.44 -17.92 -15.82
CA LEU A 189 -0.59 -18.91 -16.49
C LEU A 189 -0.27 -20.13 -15.60
N LYS A 190 -0.20 -19.94 -14.28
CA LYS A 190 0.05 -21.00 -13.31
C LYS A 190 -1.22 -21.66 -12.77
N ASN A 191 -2.39 -21.41 -13.37
CA ASN A 191 -3.68 -21.96 -12.94
C ASN A 191 -3.89 -21.87 -11.42
N GLN A 192 -3.52 -20.73 -10.83
CA GLN A 192 -3.70 -20.49 -9.40
C GLN A 192 -5.20 -20.42 -9.07
N PRO A 193 -5.60 -20.67 -7.82
CA PRO A 193 -7.00 -20.59 -7.41
C PRO A 193 -7.65 -19.27 -7.85
N PHE A 194 -8.92 -19.34 -8.26
CA PHE A 194 -9.66 -18.22 -8.85
C PHE A 194 -9.57 -16.91 -8.03
N GLN A 195 -9.50 -16.99 -6.70
CA GLN A 195 -9.35 -15.83 -5.82
C GLN A 195 -8.13 -14.95 -6.13
N PHE A 196 -7.00 -15.53 -6.54
CA PHE A 196 -5.78 -14.78 -6.86
C PHE A 196 -5.94 -13.98 -8.15
N VAL A 197 -6.54 -14.59 -9.17
CA VAL A 197 -6.82 -13.94 -10.46
C VAL A 197 -7.85 -12.83 -10.28
N LEU A 198 -8.89 -13.07 -9.47
CA LEU A 198 -9.92 -12.06 -9.17
C LEU A 198 -9.31 -10.84 -8.45
N CYS A 199 -8.51 -11.06 -7.39
CA CYS A 199 -7.84 -9.97 -6.67
C CYS A 199 -6.89 -9.19 -7.58
N GLY A 200 -6.04 -9.87 -8.35
CA GLY A 200 -5.12 -9.22 -9.28
C GLY A 200 -5.85 -8.40 -10.35
N SER A 201 -6.95 -8.92 -10.88
CA SER A 201 -7.79 -8.20 -11.85
C SER A 201 -8.42 -6.94 -11.24
N PHE A 202 -8.90 -7.03 -10.00
CA PHE A 202 -9.43 -5.88 -9.27
C PHE A 202 -8.36 -4.82 -9.01
N GLN A 203 -7.17 -5.22 -8.57
CA GLN A 203 -6.04 -4.31 -8.36
C GLN A 203 -5.67 -3.55 -9.63
N LEU A 204 -5.52 -4.28 -10.75
CA LEU A 204 -5.26 -3.68 -12.06
C LEU A 204 -6.32 -2.68 -12.47
N PHE A 205 -7.59 -2.99 -12.24
CA PHE A 205 -8.68 -2.06 -12.51
C PHE A 205 -8.54 -0.76 -11.70
N ILE A 206 -8.24 -0.86 -10.40
CA ILE A 206 -8.04 0.32 -9.55
C ILE A 206 -6.80 1.12 -9.98
N ASP A 207 -5.72 0.45 -10.41
CA ASP A 207 -4.53 1.11 -10.93
C ASP A 207 -4.82 1.91 -12.20
N PHE A 208 -5.64 1.37 -13.12
CA PHE A 208 -6.11 2.12 -14.28
C PHE A 208 -6.91 3.36 -13.88
N VAL A 209 -7.82 3.24 -12.91
CA VAL A 209 -8.58 4.37 -12.39
C VAL A 209 -7.66 5.42 -11.79
N LEU A 210 -6.65 5.00 -11.02
CA LEU A 210 -5.68 5.90 -10.40
C LEU A 210 -4.82 6.63 -11.43
N ALA A 211 -4.30 5.92 -12.42
CA ALA A 211 -3.54 6.49 -13.53
C ALA A 211 -4.40 7.50 -14.32
N PHE A 212 -5.66 7.18 -14.59
CA PHE A 212 -6.60 8.09 -15.25
C PHE A 212 -6.81 9.38 -14.45
N GLN A 213 -7.01 9.29 -13.12
CA GLN A 213 -7.15 10.46 -12.26
C GLN A 213 -5.91 11.36 -12.32
N MET A 214 -4.71 10.77 -12.33
CA MET A 214 -3.47 11.53 -12.44
C MET A 214 -3.31 12.22 -13.81
N LEU A 215 -3.66 11.55 -14.91
CA LEU A 215 -3.63 12.14 -16.26
C LEU A 215 -4.60 13.31 -16.40
N ARG A 216 -5.79 13.18 -15.83
CA ARG A 216 -6.79 14.25 -15.77
C ARG A 216 -6.27 15.47 -15.00
N ASP A 217 -5.63 15.27 -13.84
CA ASP A 217 -5.06 16.36 -13.04
C ASP A 217 -3.96 17.12 -13.80
N GLN A 218 -3.07 16.40 -14.50
CA GLN A 218 -2.04 17.02 -15.34
C GLN A 218 -2.64 17.84 -16.49
N SER A 219 -3.71 17.33 -17.12
CA SER A 219 -4.39 18.01 -18.21
C SER A 219 -5.02 19.32 -17.75
N LYS A 220 -5.67 19.34 -16.58
CA LYS A 220 -6.19 20.56 -15.96
C LYS A 220 -5.08 21.60 -15.71
N LYS A 221 -3.94 21.17 -15.16
CA LYS A 221 -2.80 22.05 -14.90
C LYS A 221 -2.18 22.65 -16.16
N LYS A 222 -2.18 21.93 -17.29
CA LYS A 222 -1.73 22.46 -18.58
C LYS A 222 -2.70 23.48 -19.17
N GLN A 223 -4.00 23.33 -18.93
CA GLN A 223 -5.03 24.23 -19.43
C GLN A 223 -5.17 25.53 -18.61
N GLN A 224 -4.63 25.56 -17.40
CA GLN A 224 -4.59 26.76 -16.57
C GLN A 224 -3.31 27.54 -16.93
N PRO A 225 -3.35 28.60 -17.78
CA PRO A 225 -2.16 29.36 -18.10
C PRO A 225 -1.58 29.95 -16.82
N ARG A 226 -0.25 30.04 -16.73
CA ARG A 226 0.47 30.80 -15.70
C ARG A 226 0.14 32.30 -15.86
N GLY A 227 -1.09 32.70 -15.58
CA GLY A 227 -1.56 34.08 -15.59
C GLY A 227 -1.54 34.61 -14.16
N GLY A 228 -0.53 35.43 -13.84
CA GLY A 228 -0.41 36.07 -12.53
C GLY A 228 1.00 36.52 -12.13
N LEU A 229 1.91 36.74 -13.07
CA LEU A 229 3.10 37.57 -12.86
C LEU A 229 3.12 38.59 -14.00
N LEU A 230 2.43 39.71 -13.75
CA LEU A 230 2.33 40.99 -14.47
C LEU A 230 0.99 41.59 -13.98
N GLY A 231 0.87 42.74 -13.34
CA GLY A 231 1.81 43.82 -13.06
C GLY A 231 1.15 44.86 -12.14
N TYR A 232 1.99 45.74 -11.62
CA TYR A 232 1.75 46.98 -10.85
C TYR A 232 1.17 46.85 -9.44
#